data_AF-I0YRK8-F1
#
_entry.id   AF-I0YRK8-F1
#
_cell.length_a   1.000
_cell.length_b   1.000
_cell.length_c   1.000
_cell.angle_alpha   90.00
_cell.angle_beta   90.00
_cell.angle_gamma   90.00
#
_symmetry.space_group_name_H-M   'P 1'
#
loop_
_entity.id
_entity.type
_entity.pdbx_description
1 polymer ?
#
loop_
_entity_poly.entity_id
_entity_poly.type
_entity_poly.pdbx_seq_one_letter_code
_entity_poly.pdbx_strand_id
1 'polypeptide(L)'
;MHALKPGLADCARWLSNAESVAGGDAEALFAAADTNKDGRVDLLELMRAAYKWAPLADDSPAAADDSLAAARDSALDFFLLLGADPVRGLDREQFAKFLQAWCLQGGWGFKAISHDLIRLLHASDYLRQAQDKETAAEIQAATVTPATVAEWMERRRPELLYNLWAGSKHAGRASREQLCNALSWFLEHVSDDSVRAAGGSKEAARRFLEAERRRPPPHLAQEHFRHLERRFTELAGQPTRGVDDYLMTLAVNGVMGGNTQTGAADDMVFRRDLKEKDSSMR
;
A
#
# COMPACT_ATOMS: atom_id res chain seq x y z
N MET A 1 -18.52 19.79 -14.31
CA MET A 1 -17.35 18.90 -14.35
C MET A 1 -17.07 18.46 -12.92
N HIS A 2 -17.41 17.23 -12.54
CA HIS A 2 -16.92 16.68 -11.27
C HIS A 2 -15.46 16.31 -11.45
N ALA A 3 -14.57 16.90 -10.64
CA ALA A 3 -13.18 16.46 -10.60
C ALA A 3 -13.15 15.00 -10.16
N LEU A 4 -12.45 14.13 -10.90
CA LEU A 4 -12.24 12.75 -10.49
C LEU A 4 -11.46 12.75 -9.17
N LYS A 5 -12.01 12.13 -8.13
CA LYS A 5 -11.30 11.92 -6.87
C LYS A 5 -10.04 11.08 -7.15
N PRO A 6 -8.87 11.45 -6.61
CA PRO A 6 -7.66 10.66 -6.82
C PRO A 6 -7.81 9.29 -6.15
N GLY A 7 -7.38 8.24 -6.86
CA GLY A 7 -7.36 6.90 -6.29
C GLY A 7 -6.16 6.69 -5.36
N LEU A 8 -6.13 5.57 -4.64
CA LEU A 8 -4.99 5.22 -3.76
C LEU A 8 -3.64 5.27 -4.49
N ALA A 9 -3.60 4.87 -5.76
CA ALA A 9 -2.41 4.96 -6.61
C ALA A 9 -1.99 6.40 -6.93
N ASP A 10 -2.94 7.34 -7.03
CA ASP A 10 -2.63 8.76 -7.20
C ASP A 10 -2.12 9.36 -5.88
N CYS A 11 -2.71 8.95 -4.74
CA CYS A 11 -2.24 9.36 -3.42
C CYS A 11 -0.83 8.87 -3.13
N ALA A 12 -0.54 7.59 -3.38
CA ALA A 12 0.79 7.04 -3.17
C ALA A 12 1.85 7.75 -4.03
N ARG A 13 1.53 8.06 -5.30
CA ARG A 13 2.36 8.90 -6.18
C ARG A 13 2.62 10.30 -5.67
N TRP A 14 1.69 10.86 -4.92
CA TRP A 14 1.87 12.18 -4.35
C TRP A 14 2.68 12.16 -3.06
N LEU A 15 2.57 11.10 -2.25
CA LEU A 15 3.38 10.93 -1.04
C LEU A 15 4.89 10.92 -1.30
N SER A 16 5.32 10.46 -2.47
CA SER A 16 6.73 10.52 -2.87
C SER A 16 7.20 11.93 -3.28
N ASN A 17 6.27 12.88 -3.46
CA ASN A 17 6.53 14.19 -4.08
C ASN A 17 6.01 15.41 -3.30
N ALA A 18 5.46 15.24 -2.08
CA ALA A 18 4.66 16.30 -1.48
C ALA A 18 5.00 16.66 -0.03
N GLU A 19 5.33 17.95 0.16
CA GLU A 19 5.36 18.66 1.43
C GLU A 19 4.05 19.46 1.59
N SER A 20 2.99 18.93 2.21
CA SER A 20 1.77 19.76 2.38
C SER A 20 0.95 19.51 3.65
N VAL A 21 1.40 18.62 4.53
CA VAL A 21 0.86 18.53 5.90
C VAL A 21 1.98 18.96 6.84
N ALA A 22 2.19 20.27 6.93
CA ALA A 22 3.16 20.90 7.83
C ALA A 22 2.44 21.98 8.64
N GLY A 23 2.46 21.86 9.97
CA GLY A 23 1.83 22.82 10.89
C GLY A 23 1.15 22.17 12.11
N GLY A 24 0.82 22.98 13.11
CA GLY A 24 0.35 22.53 14.43
C GLY A 24 -0.93 21.69 14.46
N ASP A 25 -1.80 21.79 13.45
CA ASP A 25 -3.04 20.99 13.40
C ASP A 25 -2.77 19.49 13.17
N ALA A 26 -1.69 19.15 12.45
CA ALA A 26 -1.29 17.75 12.26
C ALA A 26 -0.73 17.14 13.56
N GLU A 27 -0.01 17.93 14.36
CA GLU A 27 0.46 17.52 15.68
C GLU A 27 -0.69 17.31 16.66
N ALA A 28 -1.70 18.19 16.65
CA ALA A 28 -2.90 18.00 17.47
C ALA A 28 -3.67 16.73 17.07
N LEU A 29 -3.76 16.45 15.77
CA LEU A 29 -4.38 15.22 15.28
C LEU A 29 -3.58 13.96 15.67
N PHE A 30 -2.26 14.02 15.54
CA PHE A 30 -1.35 12.96 15.95
C PHE A 30 -1.54 12.65 17.44
N ALA A 31 -1.49 13.68 18.29
CA ALA A 31 -1.67 13.52 19.73
C ALA A 31 -3.08 13.02 20.13
N ALA A 32 -4.10 13.25 19.30
CA ALA A 32 -5.43 12.72 19.51
C ALA A 32 -5.58 11.26 19.03
N ALA A 33 -4.80 10.86 18.02
CA ALA A 33 -4.78 9.49 17.49
C ALA A 33 -3.88 8.55 18.32
N ASP A 34 -2.75 9.04 18.82
CA ASP A 34 -1.84 8.37 19.76
C ASP A 34 -2.51 8.29 21.15
N THR A 35 -3.38 7.31 21.32
CA THR A 35 -4.23 7.13 22.51
C THR A 35 -3.44 6.66 23.71
N ASN A 36 -2.38 5.88 23.49
CA ASN A 36 -1.53 5.35 24.55
C ASN A 36 -0.36 6.31 24.93
N LYS A 37 -0.13 7.36 24.12
CA LYS A 37 0.89 8.40 24.27
C LYS A 37 2.33 7.86 24.20
N ASP A 38 2.55 6.82 23.41
CA ASP A 38 3.88 6.25 23.21
C ASP A 38 4.70 6.99 22.12
N GLY A 39 4.10 8.01 21.50
CA GLY A 39 4.73 8.80 20.44
C GLY A 39 4.67 8.14 19.07
N ARG A 40 3.82 7.11 18.91
CA ARG A 40 3.52 6.42 17.65
C ARG A 40 2.00 6.32 17.50
N VAL A 41 1.56 6.04 16.27
CA VAL A 41 0.17 5.65 15.99
C VAL A 41 0.18 4.24 15.42
N ASP A 42 -0.20 3.27 16.23
CA ASP A 42 -0.19 1.84 15.85
C ASP A 42 -1.36 1.45 14.93
N LEU A 43 -1.43 0.18 14.53
CA LEU A 43 -2.51 -0.33 13.68
C LEU A 43 -3.91 -0.13 14.30
N LEU A 44 -4.06 -0.39 15.59
CA LEU A 44 -5.34 -0.29 16.29
C LEU A 44 -5.79 1.17 16.36
N GLU A 45 -4.87 2.07 16.67
CA GLU A 45 -5.10 3.50 16.75
C GLU A 45 -5.45 4.10 15.38
N LEU A 46 -4.67 3.78 14.35
CA LEU A 46 -4.91 4.26 12.99
C LEU A 46 -6.24 3.75 12.43
N MET A 47 -6.57 2.49 12.69
CA MET A 47 -7.85 1.91 12.29
C MET A 47 -9.02 2.61 12.99
N ARG A 48 -8.93 2.84 14.30
CA ARG A 48 -9.99 3.55 15.04
C ARG A 48 -10.17 4.97 14.51
N ALA A 49 -9.07 5.65 14.20
CA ALA A 49 -9.10 6.95 13.56
C ALA A 49 -9.83 6.89 12.20
N ALA A 50 -9.41 5.97 11.31
CA ALA A 50 -10.02 5.78 10.01
C ALA A 50 -11.53 5.45 10.09
N TYR A 51 -11.93 4.58 11.02
CA TYR A 51 -13.33 4.22 11.25
C TYR A 51 -14.16 5.42 11.73
N LYS A 52 -13.62 6.24 12.64
CA LYS A 52 -14.28 7.46 13.11
C LYS A 52 -14.41 8.52 12.03
N TRP A 53 -13.47 8.57 11.10
CA TRP A 53 -13.49 9.53 9.99
C TRP A 53 -14.27 9.07 8.76
N ALA A 54 -14.65 7.79 8.69
CA ALA A 54 -15.42 7.22 7.59
C ALA A 54 -16.67 8.05 7.19
N PRO A 55 -17.47 8.63 8.10
CA PRO A 55 -18.61 9.48 7.72
C PRO A 55 -18.24 10.75 6.97
N LEU A 56 -17.02 11.27 7.15
CA LEU A 56 -16.55 12.41 6.36
C LEU A 56 -16.21 11.98 4.94
N ALA A 57 -15.98 10.68 4.72
CA ALA A 57 -15.71 10.06 3.44
C ALA A 57 -16.97 9.70 2.63
N ASP A 58 -18.18 9.90 3.16
CA ASP A 58 -19.46 9.41 2.61
C ASP A 58 -19.80 9.85 1.17
N ASP A 59 -19.17 10.91 0.63
CA ASP A 59 -19.29 11.26 -0.79
C ASP A 59 -18.37 10.41 -1.71
N SER A 60 -17.64 9.44 -1.16
CA SER A 60 -16.67 8.60 -1.88
C SER A 60 -17.26 7.21 -2.16
N PRO A 61 -17.09 6.62 -3.36
CA PRO A 61 -17.48 5.24 -3.62
C PRO A 61 -16.75 4.19 -2.75
N ALA A 62 -15.74 4.61 -1.98
CA ALA A 62 -15.09 3.81 -0.93
C ALA A 62 -15.85 3.78 0.41
N ALA A 63 -16.89 4.61 0.59
CA ALA A 63 -17.77 4.63 1.77
C ALA A 63 -18.88 3.55 1.73
N ALA A 64 -18.78 2.59 0.81
CA ALA A 64 -19.80 1.54 0.67
C ALA A 64 -19.78 0.51 1.82
N ASP A 65 -18.72 0.48 2.62
CA ASP A 65 -18.55 -0.45 3.75
C ASP A 65 -18.05 0.31 5.00
N ASP A 66 -19.00 0.80 5.78
CA ASP A 66 -18.80 1.58 7.01
C ASP A 66 -18.45 0.68 8.21
N SER A 67 -17.65 -0.37 7.97
CA SER A 67 -17.28 -1.38 8.96
C SER A 67 -15.87 -1.16 9.53
N LEU A 68 -15.65 -1.67 10.74
CA LEU A 68 -14.33 -1.67 11.35
C LEU A 68 -13.31 -2.50 10.53
N ALA A 69 -13.78 -3.51 9.79
CA ALA A 69 -12.95 -4.32 8.90
C ALA A 69 -12.42 -3.51 7.71
N ALA A 70 -13.26 -2.69 7.07
CA ALA A 70 -12.82 -1.81 5.99
C ALA A 70 -11.81 -0.77 6.49
N ALA A 71 -12.02 -0.22 7.70
CA ALA A 71 -11.06 0.68 8.33
C ALA A 71 -9.71 0.00 8.62
N ARG A 72 -9.73 -1.28 9.05
CA ARG A 72 -8.51 -2.08 9.26
C ARG A 72 -7.77 -2.26 7.94
N ASP A 73 -8.47 -2.66 6.89
CA ASP A 73 -7.86 -2.93 5.59
C ASP A 73 -7.28 -1.65 4.96
N SER A 74 -7.97 -0.52 5.12
CA SER A 74 -7.41 0.79 4.73
C SER A 74 -6.18 1.16 5.56
N ALA A 75 -6.16 0.92 6.87
CA ALA A 75 -4.99 1.19 7.71
C ALA A 75 -3.78 0.31 7.28
N LEU A 76 -4.01 -0.99 7.05
CA LEU A 76 -2.98 -1.92 6.55
C LEU A 76 -2.42 -1.46 5.20
N ASP A 77 -3.27 -0.99 4.28
CA ASP A 77 -2.83 -0.46 2.99
C ASP A 77 -1.83 0.70 3.18
N PHE A 78 -2.09 1.60 4.13
CA PHE A 78 -1.18 2.69 4.43
C PHE A 78 0.14 2.23 5.05
N PHE A 79 0.12 1.28 5.99
CA PHE A 79 1.35 0.70 6.52
C PHE A 79 2.20 0.04 5.43
N LEU A 80 1.57 -0.71 4.52
CA LEU A 80 2.23 -1.31 3.36
C LEU A 80 2.84 -0.25 2.44
N LEU A 81 2.09 0.81 2.11
CA LEU A 81 2.57 1.89 1.24
C LEU A 81 3.72 2.70 1.85
N LEU A 82 3.68 2.93 3.15
CA LEU A 82 4.73 3.66 3.88
C LEU A 82 5.92 2.77 4.25
N GLY A 83 5.81 1.45 4.03
CA GLY A 83 6.82 0.48 4.45
C GLY A 83 7.05 0.47 5.97
N ALA A 84 6.00 0.79 6.74
CA ALA A 84 6.03 0.91 8.19
C ALA A 84 5.55 -0.38 8.87
N ASP A 85 6.04 -0.64 10.07
CA ASP A 85 5.63 -1.78 10.89
C ASP A 85 4.35 -1.42 11.66
N PRO A 86 3.20 -2.11 11.41
CA PRO A 86 1.94 -1.78 12.07
C PRO A 86 1.94 -2.00 13.59
N VAL A 87 2.86 -2.80 14.11
CA VAL A 87 3.02 -3.04 15.56
C VAL A 87 3.82 -1.92 16.21
N ARG A 88 4.81 -1.36 15.49
CA ARG A 88 5.61 -0.21 15.98
C ARG A 88 4.92 1.13 15.75
N GLY A 89 3.95 1.14 14.85
CA GLY A 89 3.18 2.33 14.50
C GLY A 89 3.94 3.35 13.66
N LEU A 90 3.21 4.38 13.25
CA LEU A 90 3.71 5.52 12.48
C LEU A 90 4.30 6.56 13.43
N ASP A 91 5.47 7.13 13.11
CA ASP A 91 5.84 8.42 13.72
C ASP A 91 5.03 9.58 13.13
N ARG A 92 5.25 10.77 13.69
CA ARG A 92 4.67 12.05 13.25
C ARG A 92 4.83 12.30 11.75
N GLU A 93 6.00 12.01 11.18
CA GLU A 93 6.26 12.26 9.75
C GLU A 93 5.46 11.29 8.88
N GLN A 94 5.48 10.01 9.22
CA GLN A 94 4.71 8.97 8.54
C GLN A 94 3.19 9.19 8.67
N PHE A 95 2.73 9.62 9.85
CA PHE A 95 1.32 9.95 10.07
C PHE A 95 0.89 11.19 9.27
N ALA A 96 1.73 12.22 9.18
CA ALA A 96 1.47 13.39 8.33
C ALA A 96 1.33 12.99 6.85
N LYS A 97 2.19 12.09 6.36
CA LYS A 97 2.07 11.49 5.02
C LYS A 97 0.75 10.74 4.87
N PHE A 98 0.38 9.89 5.83
CA PHE A 98 -0.92 9.22 5.82
C PHE A 98 -2.09 10.21 5.70
N LEU A 99 -2.12 11.27 6.52
CA LEU A 99 -3.17 12.29 6.47
C LEU A 99 -3.24 12.99 5.11
N GLN A 100 -2.07 13.26 4.53
CA GLN A 100 -1.96 13.86 3.22
C GLN A 100 -2.61 12.97 2.14
N ALA A 101 -2.30 11.68 2.14
CA ALA A 101 -2.91 10.73 1.21
C ALA A 101 -4.42 10.58 1.42
N TRP A 102 -4.85 10.53 2.67
CA TRP A 102 -6.27 10.42 3.01
C TRP A 102 -7.06 11.66 2.55
N CYS A 103 -6.53 12.87 2.81
CA CYS A 103 -7.10 14.12 2.33
C CYS A 103 -7.18 14.17 0.80
N LEU A 104 -6.11 13.78 0.12
CA LEU A 104 -6.11 13.70 -1.33
C LEU A 104 -7.22 12.77 -1.82
N GLN A 105 -7.29 11.54 -1.31
CA GLN A 105 -8.25 10.53 -1.73
C GLN A 105 -9.70 11.03 -1.60
N GLY A 106 -9.99 11.76 -0.53
CA GLY A 106 -11.29 12.39 -0.33
C GLY A 106 -11.53 13.65 -1.16
N GLY A 107 -10.48 14.27 -1.69
CA GLY A 107 -10.53 15.57 -2.35
C GLY A 107 -10.66 16.74 -1.37
N TRP A 108 -10.15 16.59 -0.14
CA TRP A 108 -10.28 17.58 0.93
C TRP A 108 -9.00 18.39 1.13
N GLY A 109 -9.16 19.65 1.50
CA GLY A 109 -8.07 20.45 2.07
C GLY A 109 -7.94 20.16 3.56
N PHE A 110 -6.78 19.71 4.02
CA PHE A 110 -6.56 19.29 5.42
C PHE A 110 -7.03 20.35 6.44
N LYS A 111 -6.68 21.63 6.22
CA LYS A 111 -7.08 22.74 7.12
C LYS A 111 -8.61 22.92 7.23
N ALA A 112 -9.36 22.54 6.20
CA ALA A 112 -10.81 22.66 6.22
C ALA A 112 -11.48 21.56 7.07
N ILE A 113 -10.80 20.43 7.26
CA ILE A 113 -11.38 19.24 7.93
C ILE A 113 -10.68 18.88 9.24
N SER A 114 -9.50 19.42 9.52
CA SER A 114 -8.67 19.04 10.69
C SER A 114 -9.43 19.14 12.01
N HIS A 115 -10.18 20.23 12.22
CA HIS A 115 -10.97 20.41 13.44
C HIS A 115 -12.06 19.33 13.60
N ASP A 116 -12.73 18.93 12.51
CA ASP A 116 -13.73 17.87 12.56
C ASP A 116 -13.10 16.50 12.79
N LEU A 117 -11.92 16.23 12.20
CA LEU A 117 -11.17 15.00 12.46
C LEU A 117 -10.82 14.87 13.95
N ILE A 118 -10.33 15.94 14.60
CA ILE A 118 -10.04 15.96 16.04
C ILE A 118 -11.30 15.73 16.85
N ARG A 119 -12.38 16.45 16.51
CA ARG A 119 -13.67 16.33 17.20
C ARG A 119 -14.19 14.89 17.16
N LEU A 120 -14.05 14.22 16.01
CA LEU A 120 -14.46 12.82 15.85
C LEU A 120 -13.59 11.88 16.68
N LEU A 121 -12.26 12.08 16.72
CA LEU A 121 -11.37 11.26 17.55
C LEU A 121 -11.72 11.33 19.04
N HIS A 122 -12.13 12.50 19.54
CA HIS A 122 -12.58 12.68 20.92
C HIS A 122 -14.01 12.20 21.21
N ALA A 123 -14.80 11.90 20.18
CA ALA A 123 -16.11 11.31 20.40
C ALA A 123 -15.94 9.91 21.02
N SER A 124 -16.88 9.52 21.90
CA SER A 124 -16.86 8.19 22.53
C SER A 124 -16.82 7.10 21.46
N ASP A 125 -16.08 6.02 21.72
CA ASP A 125 -16.00 4.83 20.87
C ASP A 125 -17.37 4.13 20.84
N TYR A 126 -18.28 4.67 20.04
CA TYR A 126 -19.56 4.03 19.77
C TYR A 126 -19.37 3.08 18.59
N LEU A 127 -19.02 1.84 18.91
CA LEU A 127 -19.07 0.74 17.94
C LEU A 127 -20.52 0.60 17.49
N ARG A 128 -20.77 0.90 16.20
CA ARG A 128 -22.12 1.08 15.68
C ARG A 128 -22.88 -0.24 15.60
N GLN A 129 -22.16 -1.34 15.37
CA GLN A 129 -22.73 -2.66 15.15
C GLN A 129 -22.11 -3.71 16.08
N ALA A 130 -22.82 -4.83 16.28
CA ALA A 130 -22.30 -5.97 17.04
C ALA A 130 -21.04 -6.56 16.40
N GLN A 131 -21.00 -6.59 15.05
CA GLN A 131 -19.84 -7.02 14.27
C GLN A 131 -18.58 -6.20 14.60
N ASP A 132 -18.73 -4.88 14.78
CA ASP A 132 -17.60 -3.99 15.10
C ASP A 132 -16.96 -4.32 16.46
N LYS A 133 -17.73 -4.87 17.42
CA LYS A 133 -17.19 -5.32 18.71
C LYS A 133 -16.35 -6.58 18.57
N GLU A 134 -16.79 -7.51 17.75
CA GLU A 134 -16.04 -8.74 17.45
C GLU A 134 -14.75 -8.38 16.71
N THR A 135 -14.85 -7.58 15.65
CA THR A 135 -13.70 -7.09 14.88
C THR A 135 -12.71 -6.31 15.76
N ALA A 136 -13.19 -5.47 16.69
CA ALA A 136 -12.31 -4.76 17.63
C ALA A 136 -11.55 -5.73 18.57
N ALA A 137 -12.23 -6.77 19.06
CA ALA A 137 -11.61 -7.79 19.90
C ALA A 137 -10.59 -8.64 19.13
N GLU A 138 -10.89 -9.00 17.88
CA GLU A 138 -9.97 -9.70 16.98
C GLU A 138 -8.70 -8.89 16.72
N ILE A 139 -8.84 -7.59 16.45
CA ILE A 139 -7.69 -6.70 16.20
C ILE A 139 -6.87 -6.49 17.45
N GLN A 140 -7.52 -6.33 18.60
CA GLN A 140 -6.82 -6.25 19.87
C GLN A 140 -6.05 -7.54 20.17
N ALA A 141 -6.62 -8.71 19.89
CA ALA A 141 -5.91 -9.98 20.04
C ALA A 141 -4.76 -10.14 19.03
N ALA A 142 -4.96 -9.71 17.79
CA ALA A 142 -3.96 -9.78 16.73
C ALA A 142 -2.76 -8.87 16.99
N THR A 143 -2.99 -7.63 17.44
CA THR A 143 -1.95 -6.64 17.73
C THR A 143 -1.04 -7.03 18.90
N VAL A 144 -1.50 -7.91 19.80
CA VAL A 144 -0.66 -8.52 20.85
C VAL A 144 0.42 -9.44 20.27
N THR A 145 0.22 -9.99 19.08
CA THR A 145 1.15 -10.94 18.45
C THR A 145 1.67 -10.42 17.11
N PRO A 146 2.93 -9.96 17.03
CA PRO A 146 3.50 -9.45 15.78
C PRO A 146 3.37 -10.40 14.58
N ALA A 147 3.35 -11.72 14.83
CA ALA A 147 3.16 -12.73 13.79
C ALA A 147 1.79 -12.65 13.11
N THR A 148 0.72 -12.38 13.86
CA THR A 148 -0.65 -12.30 13.31
C THR A 148 -0.81 -11.07 12.43
N VAL A 149 -0.26 -9.93 12.87
CA VAL A 149 -0.24 -8.69 12.07
C VAL A 149 0.57 -8.88 10.78
N ALA A 150 1.71 -9.57 10.85
CA ALA A 150 2.50 -9.90 9.66
C ALA A 150 1.70 -10.78 8.68
N GLU A 151 0.95 -11.77 9.18
CA GLU A 151 0.08 -12.60 8.33
C GLU A 151 -1.01 -11.77 7.65
N TRP A 152 -1.61 -10.80 8.35
CA TRP A 152 -2.60 -9.89 7.77
C TRP A 152 -2.01 -9.02 6.67
N MET A 153 -0.82 -8.46 6.90
CA MET A 153 -0.08 -7.68 5.91
C MET A 153 0.19 -8.50 4.64
N GLU A 154 0.67 -9.73 4.78
CA GLU A 154 0.96 -10.61 3.65
C GLU A 154 -0.32 -11.04 2.91
N ARG A 155 -1.43 -11.22 3.63
CA ARG A 155 -2.73 -11.51 3.01
C ARG A 155 -3.29 -10.31 2.24
N ARG A 156 -3.07 -9.09 2.75
CA ARG A 156 -3.57 -7.84 2.17
C ARG A 156 -2.77 -7.39 0.95
N ARG A 157 -1.45 -7.62 0.96
CA ARG A 157 -0.50 -7.16 -0.06
C ARG A 157 -0.94 -7.45 -1.52
N PRO A 158 -1.39 -8.66 -1.91
CA PRO A 158 -1.78 -8.91 -3.30
C PRO A 158 -3.03 -8.14 -3.74
N GLU A 159 -3.91 -7.78 -2.82
CA GLU A 159 -5.07 -6.94 -3.11
C GLU A 159 -4.67 -5.49 -3.30
N LEU A 160 -3.86 -4.95 -2.39
CA LEU A 160 -3.29 -3.61 -2.52
C LEU A 160 -2.52 -3.47 -3.84
N LEU A 161 -1.66 -4.45 -4.15
CA LEU A 161 -0.86 -4.46 -5.37
C LEU A 161 -1.75 -4.37 -6.61
N TYR A 162 -2.79 -5.20 -6.68
CA TYR A 162 -3.75 -5.11 -7.77
C TYR A 162 -4.41 -3.73 -7.81
N ASN A 163 -4.89 -3.19 -6.68
CA ASN A 163 -5.57 -1.90 -6.63
C ASN A 163 -4.67 -0.74 -7.09
N LEU A 164 -3.37 -0.79 -6.78
CA LEU A 164 -2.39 0.19 -7.24
C LEU A 164 -2.22 0.15 -8.77
N TRP A 165 -2.17 -1.05 -9.34
CA TRP A 165 -1.99 -1.27 -10.77
C TRP A 165 -3.27 -1.07 -11.58
N ALA A 166 -4.42 -1.33 -10.96
CA ALA A 166 -5.74 -1.25 -11.54
C ALA A 166 -6.33 0.16 -11.55
N GLY A 167 -5.52 1.18 -11.20
CA GLY A 167 -5.94 2.54 -10.88
C GLY A 167 -7.01 3.18 -11.78
N SER A 168 -7.56 4.29 -11.27
CA SER A 168 -8.79 4.98 -11.73
C SER A 168 -8.93 5.22 -13.24
N LYS A 169 -7.84 5.22 -14.01
CA LYS A 169 -7.83 5.46 -15.46
C LYS A 169 -8.43 4.32 -16.30
N HIS A 170 -8.50 3.09 -15.79
CA HIS A 170 -8.90 1.91 -16.58
C HIS A 170 -10.03 1.09 -15.95
N ALA A 171 -11.05 1.78 -15.41
CA ALA A 171 -12.24 1.14 -14.82
C ALA A 171 -11.91 0.05 -13.77
N GLY A 172 -10.86 0.25 -12.97
CA GLY A 172 -10.47 -0.70 -11.94
C GLY A 172 -9.79 -1.97 -12.47
N ARG A 173 -9.09 -1.90 -13.62
CA ARG A 173 -8.35 -3.05 -14.18
C ARG A 173 -6.90 -2.70 -14.52
N ALA A 174 -5.99 -3.61 -14.18
CA ALA A 174 -4.57 -3.45 -14.46
C ALA A 174 -4.26 -3.72 -15.94
N SER A 175 -3.38 -2.91 -16.55
CA SER A 175 -2.92 -3.19 -17.92
C SER A 175 -1.96 -4.38 -17.93
N ARG A 176 -2.29 -5.38 -18.75
CA ARG A 176 -1.47 -6.57 -18.99
C ARG A 176 -0.11 -6.20 -19.55
N GLU A 177 -0.08 -5.28 -20.51
CA GLU A 177 1.15 -4.83 -21.14
C GLU A 177 2.08 -4.13 -20.14
N GLN A 178 1.54 -3.21 -19.32
CA GLN A 178 2.35 -2.51 -18.33
C GLN A 178 2.94 -3.50 -17.30
N LEU A 179 2.16 -4.47 -16.83
CA LEU A 179 2.64 -5.46 -15.88
C LEU A 179 3.74 -6.33 -16.48
N CYS A 180 3.54 -6.84 -17.70
CA CYS A 180 4.56 -7.64 -18.36
C CYS A 180 5.84 -6.84 -18.67
N ASN A 181 5.73 -5.53 -18.96
CA ASN A 181 6.90 -4.68 -19.15
C ASN A 181 7.69 -4.49 -17.85
N ALA A 182 7.00 -4.23 -16.74
CA ALA A 182 7.64 -4.10 -15.43
C ALA A 182 8.32 -5.39 -14.97
N LEU A 183 7.67 -6.54 -15.15
CA LEU A 183 8.25 -7.84 -14.81
C LEU A 183 9.44 -8.21 -15.71
N SER A 184 9.41 -7.82 -16.99
CA SER A 184 10.59 -7.99 -17.87
C SER A 184 11.76 -7.14 -17.39
N TRP A 185 11.52 -5.89 -17.00
CA TRP A 185 12.58 -5.03 -16.45
C TRP A 185 13.15 -5.62 -15.15
N PHE A 186 12.30 -6.10 -14.24
CA PHE A 186 12.75 -6.80 -13.03
C PHE A 186 13.66 -7.98 -13.38
N LEU A 187 13.24 -8.82 -14.32
CA LEU A 187 13.98 -9.99 -14.75
C LEU A 187 15.37 -9.65 -15.34
N GLU A 188 15.51 -8.49 -15.99
CA GLU A 188 16.78 -8.00 -16.51
C GLU A 188 17.76 -7.61 -15.39
N HIS A 189 17.25 -7.12 -14.26
CA HIS A 189 18.06 -6.58 -13.16
C HIS A 189 18.33 -7.60 -12.03
N VAL A 190 17.58 -8.71 -11.97
CA VAL A 190 17.89 -9.83 -11.08
C VAL A 190 19.17 -10.53 -11.56
N SER A 191 20.04 -11.01 -10.65
CA SER A 191 21.26 -11.73 -11.06
C SER A 191 20.98 -13.15 -11.57
N ASP A 192 21.74 -13.60 -12.57
CA ASP A 192 21.63 -14.97 -13.11
C ASP A 192 21.96 -16.04 -12.05
N ASP A 193 22.84 -15.71 -11.11
CA ASP A 193 23.20 -16.61 -10.01
C ASP A 193 22.05 -16.78 -9.03
N SER A 194 21.30 -15.72 -8.71
CA SER A 194 20.10 -15.79 -7.86
C SER A 194 19.02 -16.67 -8.51
N VAL A 195 18.74 -16.42 -9.79
CA VAL A 195 17.75 -17.21 -10.55
C VAL A 195 18.13 -18.68 -10.57
N ARG A 196 19.39 -19.00 -10.87
CA ARG A 196 19.88 -20.38 -10.93
C ARG A 196 19.86 -21.07 -9.57
N ALA A 197 20.28 -20.38 -8.51
CA ALA A 197 20.31 -20.93 -7.15
C ALA A 197 18.91 -21.31 -6.65
N ALA A 198 17.88 -20.58 -7.08
CA ALA A 198 16.48 -20.87 -6.76
C ALA A 198 15.82 -21.86 -7.73
N GLY A 199 16.54 -22.41 -8.71
CA GLY A 199 16.00 -23.34 -9.71
C GLY A 199 15.13 -22.68 -10.80
N GLY A 200 15.19 -21.35 -10.92
CA GLY A 200 14.48 -20.58 -11.94
C GLY A 200 15.21 -20.53 -13.30
N SER A 201 14.56 -19.90 -14.28
CA SER A 201 15.11 -19.65 -15.61
C SER A 201 14.60 -18.34 -16.19
N LYS A 202 15.52 -17.39 -16.41
CA LYS A 202 15.18 -16.11 -17.08
C LYS A 202 14.59 -16.31 -18.46
N GLU A 203 15.09 -17.29 -19.21
CA GLU A 203 14.57 -17.56 -20.55
C GLU A 203 13.13 -18.09 -20.52
N ALA A 204 12.82 -18.96 -19.55
CA ALA A 204 11.45 -19.46 -19.37
C ALA A 204 10.49 -18.34 -18.94
N ALA A 205 10.91 -17.51 -17.98
CA ALA A 205 10.15 -16.35 -17.52
C ALA A 205 9.93 -15.32 -18.66
N ARG A 206 10.95 -15.04 -19.48
CA ARG A 206 10.85 -14.14 -20.64
C ARG A 206 9.85 -14.64 -21.67
N ARG A 207 9.95 -15.92 -22.08
CA ARG A 207 8.99 -16.53 -23.01
C ARG A 207 7.57 -16.50 -22.48
N PHE A 208 7.39 -16.75 -21.19
CA PHE A 208 6.10 -16.64 -20.52
C PHE A 208 5.53 -15.22 -20.63
N LEU A 209 6.31 -14.19 -20.30
CA LEU A 209 5.87 -12.79 -20.39
C LEU A 209 5.54 -12.38 -21.83
N GLU A 210 6.34 -12.80 -22.82
CA GLU A 210 6.07 -12.54 -24.24
C GLU A 210 4.76 -13.18 -24.71
N ALA A 211 4.47 -14.40 -24.26
CA ALA A 211 3.22 -15.07 -24.55
C ALA A 211 2.04 -14.37 -23.87
N GLU A 212 2.18 -14.00 -22.59
CA GLU A 212 1.13 -13.31 -21.84
C GLU A 212 0.80 -11.94 -22.42
N ARG A 213 1.77 -11.17 -22.95
CA ARG A 213 1.51 -9.86 -23.61
C ARG A 213 0.54 -9.96 -24.78
N ARG A 214 0.55 -11.08 -25.51
CA ARG A 214 -0.27 -11.29 -26.70
C ARG A 214 -1.68 -11.83 -26.39
N ARG A 215 -1.95 -12.20 -25.12
CA ARG A 215 -3.22 -12.79 -24.73
C ARG A 215 -4.29 -11.72 -24.50
N PRO A 216 -5.49 -11.84 -25.10
CA PRO A 216 -6.63 -11.05 -24.69
C PRO A 216 -7.22 -11.56 -23.36
N PRO A 217 -7.94 -10.72 -22.60
CA PRO A 217 -8.12 -9.28 -22.80
C PRO A 217 -6.86 -8.48 -22.38
N PRO A 218 -6.68 -7.24 -22.90
CA PRO A 218 -5.54 -6.38 -22.59
C PRO A 218 -5.53 -5.90 -21.13
N HIS A 219 -6.64 -6.03 -20.42
CA HIS A 219 -6.76 -5.67 -19.02
C HIS A 219 -6.97 -6.92 -18.17
N LEU A 220 -6.22 -7.01 -17.07
CA LEU A 220 -6.25 -8.13 -16.15
C LEU A 220 -7.33 -7.90 -15.08
N ALA A 221 -8.17 -8.91 -14.88
CA ALA A 221 -8.91 -9.03 -13.63
C ALA A 221 -7.94 -9.47 -12.51
N GLN A 222 -8.34 -9.27 -11.26
CA GLN A 222 -7.50 -9.53 -10.09
C GLN A 222 -6.93 -10.95 -10.04
N GLU A 223 -7.73 -11.97 -10.30
CA GLU A 223 -7.28 -13.36 -10.31
C GLU A 223 -6.21 -13.63 -11.39
N HIS A 224 -6.37 -13.03 -12.56
CA HIS A 224 -5.42 -13.17 -13.67
C HIS A 224 -4.12 -12.40 -13.39
N PHE A 225 -4.21 -11.24 -12.74
CA PHE A 225 -3.05 -10.49 -12.26
C PHE A 225 -2.21 -11.35 -11.31
N ARG A 226 -2.86 -11.90 -10.27
CA ARG A 226 -2.22 -12.77 -9.26
C ARG A 226 -1.63 -14.03 -9.89
N HIS A 227 -2.35 -14.64 -10.83
CA HIS A 227 -1.86 -15.82 -11.54
C HIS A 227 -0.60 -15.52 -12.34
N LEU A 228 -0.59 -14.40 -13.07
CA LEU A 228 0.55 -13.99 -13.90
C LEU A 228 1.78 -13.72 -13.02
N GLU A 229 1.62 -12.96 -11.95
CA GLU A 229 2.67 -12.63 -10.98
C GLU A 229 3.25 -13.88 -10.32
N ARG A 230 2.40 -14.77 -9.78
CA ARG A 230 2.84 -16.04 -9.17
C ARG A 230 3.54 -16.94 -10.18
N ARG A 231 3.02 -17.03 -11.41
CA ARG A 231 3.66 -17.87 -12.42
C ARG A 231 5.02 -17.31 -12.84
N PHE A 232 5.15 -15.98 -12.89
CA PHE A 232 6.42 -15.32 -13.12
C PHE A 232 7.41 -15.61 -11.98
N THR A 233 7.01 -15.47 -10.72
CA THR A 233 7.90 -15.71 -9.56
C THR A 233 8.41 -17.15 -9.53
N GLU A 234 7.53 -18.13 -9.80
CA GLU A 234 7.89 -19.54 -9.96
C GLU A 234 8.93 -19.75 -11.07
N LEU A 235 8.69 -19.20 -12.27
CA LEU A 235 9.58 -19.39 -13.42
C LEU A 235 10.91 -18.66 -13.25
N ALA A 236 10.91 -17.48 -12.65
CA ALA A 236 12.10 -16.69 -12.39
C ALA A 236 12.88 -17.19 -11.17
N GLY A 237 12.31 -18.09 -10.35
CA GLY A 237 12.91 -18.52 -9.08
C GLY A 237 13.10 -17.33 -8.14
N GLN A 238 12.12 -16.43 -8.05
CA GLN A 238 12.20 -15.22 -7.25
C GLN A 238 11.14 -15.25 -6.13
N PRO A 239 11.47 -14.78 -4.92
CA PRO A 239 10.49 -14.72 -3.85
C PRO A 239 9.37 -13.75 -4.21
N THR A 240 8.12 -14.16 -4.02
CA THR A 240 6.93 -13.35 -4.33
C THR A 240 7.01 -11.97 -3.69
N ARG A 241 7.39 -11.89 -2.41
CA ARG A 241 7.54 -10.63 -1.69
C ARG A 241 8.51 -9.65 -2.36
N GLY A 242 9.62 -10.13 -2.91
CA GLY A 242 10.58 -9.26 -3.60
C GLY A 242 10.02 -8.69 -4.90
N VAL A 243 9.23 -9.48 -5.63
CA VAL A 243 8.51 -9.02 -6.83
C VAL A 243 7.41 -8.03 -6.45
N ASP A 244 6.66 -8.30 -5.39
CA ASP A 244 5.61 -7.40 -4.89
C ASP A 244 6.16 -6.04 -4.48
N ASP A 245 7.23 -6.03 -3.67
CA ASP A 245 7.84 -4.78 -3.20
C ASP A 245 8.35 -3.93 -4.39
N TYR A 246 8.90 -4.57 -5.42
CA TYR A 246 9.29 -3.91 -6.66
C TYR A 246 8.07 -3.34 -7.42
N LEU A 247 7.03 -4.15 -7.65
CA LEU A 247 5.84 -3.73 -8.39
C LEU A 247 5.05 -2.63 -7.65
N MET A 248 5.01 -2.68 -6.31
CA MET A 248 4.47 -1.61 -5.48
C MET A 248 5.27 -0.33 -5.68
N THR A 249 6.61 -0.41 -5.59
CA THR A 249 7.49 0.75 -5.78
C THR A 249 7.28 1.41 -7.13
N LEU A 250 7.16 0.64 -8.22
CA LEU A 250 6.87 1.19 -9.54
C LEU A 250 5.51 1.88 -9.63
N ALA A 251 4.48 1.26 -9.06
CA ALA A 251 3.13 1.83 -9.07
C ALA A 251 3.06 3.14 -8.27
N VAL A 252 3.74 3.18 -7.12
CA VAL A 252 3.86 4.36 -6.26
C VAL A 252 4.70 5.44 -6.94
N ASN A 253 5.76 5.11 -7.67
CA ASN A 253 6.60 6.13 -8.33
C ASN A 253 6.09 6.57 -9.71
N GLY A 254 5.01 5.96 -10.21
CA GLY A 254 4.41 6.34 -11.48
C GLY A 254 5.24 5.99 -12.71
N VAL A 255 6.19 5.06 -12.61
CA VAL A 255 7.02 4.55 -13.73
C VAL A 255 6.21 3.54 -14.57
N MET A 256 4.91 3.74 -14.66
CA MET A 256 3.94 2.85 -15.28
C MET A 256 3.80 3.17 -16.77
N GLY A 257 4.85 2.87 -17.54
CA GLY A 257 4.81 2.82 -19.00
C GLY A 257 5.71 3.81 -19.73
N GLY A 258 6.65 3.26 -20.51
CA GLY A 258 7.01 3.84 -21.80
C GLY A 258 7.99 5.02 -21.81
N ASN A 259 9.04 5.00 -20.99
CA ASN A 259 10.38 5.52 -21.30
C ASN A 259 11.24 5.45 -20.04
N THR A 260 11.81 4.27 -19.77
CA THR A 260 12.82 4.10 -18.71
C THR A 260 14.17 4.64 -19.21
N GLN A 261 14.30 5.97 -19.29
CA GLN A 261 15.56 6.67 -19.15
C GLN A 261 15.47 7.57 -17.91
N THR A 262 15.35 7.00 -16.72
CA THR A 262 15.55 7.76 -15.48
C THR A 262 16.01 6.83 -14.37
N GLY A 263 17.27 6.97 -13.95
CA GLY A 263 17.99 6.18 -12.95
C GLY A 263 17.50 6.30 -11.51
N ALA A 264 16.19 6.45 -11.28
CA ALA A 264 15.59 6.52 -9.95
C ALA A 264 15.22 5.14 -9.38
N ALA A 265 14.88 4.16 -10.23
CA ALA A 265 14.57 2.80 -9.78
C ALA A 265 15.82 2.00 -9.36
N ASP A 266 16.95 2.23 -10.03
CA ASP A 266 18.23 1.56 -9.73
C ASP A 266 18.80 1.90 -8.35
N ASP A 267 18.56 3.13 -7.85
CA ASP A 267 19.22 3.62 -6.64
C ASP A 267 18.45 3.28 -5.34
N MET A 268 17.17 2.88 -5.43
CA MET A 268 16.31 2.64 -4.25
C MET A 268 16.14 1.17 -3.85
N VAL A 269 16.02 0.23 -4.81
CA VAL A 269 15.78 -1.18 -4.47
C VAL A 269 17.06 -1.89 -4.01
N PHE A 270 18.22 -1.55 -4.58
CA PHE A 270 19.49 -2.22 -4.28
C PHE A 270 20.17 -1.76 -2.99
N ARG A 271 19.80 -0.60 -2.41
CA ARG A 271 20.40 -0.12 -1.15
C ARG A 271 19.84 -0.81 0.10
N ARG A 272 18.67 -1.46 0.02
CA ARG A 272 18.06 -2.14 1.17
C ARG A 272 18.76 -3.48 1.45
N ASP A 273 19.08 -4.24 0.41
CA ASP A 273 19.76 -5.55 0.54
C ASP A 273 21.24 -5.46 0.92
N LEU A 274 21.90 -4.32 0.68
CA LEU A 274 23.30 -4.12 1.07
C LEU A 274 23.47 -3.72 2.54
N LYS A 275 22.49 -3.04 3.16
CA LYS A 275 22.57 -2.65 4.58
C LYS A 275 22.33 -3.80 5.56
N GLU A 276 21.56 -4.81 5.16
CA GLU A 276 21.32 -5.99 6.00
C GLU A 276 22.52 -6.95 6.03
N LYS A 277 23.36 -6.98 4.98
CA LYS A 277 24.61 -7.77 4.98
C LYS A 277 25.74 -7.13 5.78
N ASP A 278 25.84 -5.79 5.78
CA ASP A 278 26.89 -5.09 6.54
C ASP A 278 26.63 -5.07 8.07
N SER A 279 25.38 -5.28 8.50
CA SER A 279 25.00 -5.34 9.91
C SER A 279 25.15 -6.74 10.54
N SER A 280 25.45 -7.76 9.72
CA SER A 280 25.72 -9.14 10.19
C SER A 280 27.22 -9.47 10.25
N MET A 281 28.10 -8.49 9.99
CA MET A 281 29.56 -8.64 10.05
C MET A 281 30.24 -7.67 11.05
N ARG A 282 29.51 -7.18 12.05
CA ARG A 282 30.10 -6.46 13.19
C ARG A 282 29.60 -7.01 14.51
#